data_AF-A0AAV5WAM6-F1
#
_entry.id   AF-A0AAV5WAM6-F1
#
_cell.length_a   1.000
_cell.length_b   1.000
_cell.length_c   1.000
_cell.angle_alpha   90.00
_cell.angle_beta   90.00
_cell.angle_gamma   90.00
#
_symmetry.space_group_name_H-M   'P 1'
#
loop_
_entity.id
_entity.type
_entity.pdbx_description
1 polymer ?
#
loop_
_entity_poly.entity_id
_entity_poly.type
_entity_poly.pdbx_seq_one_letter_code
_entity_poly.pdbx_strand_id
1 'polypeptide(L)'
;ADQFSVVVDANKQQKVFELYEQLRQRMGVVIVGPAGSGKSTIWKLLQAVLLATGEKLTVIHFNPKSMSRTKLLGHMDLDTREWTDGVITSAARQVTNDPSTHTWIICDGDVDPEWIEALNSVLDDNRLLTMPSGE
;
A
#
# COMPACT_ATOMS: atom_id res chain seq x y z
N ALA A 1 25.37 1.69 -6.07
CA ALA A 1 25.46 0.23 -5.88
C ALA A 1 25.98 -0.04 -4.48
N ASP A 2 25.15 0.17 -3.45
CA ASP A 2 25.44 -0.22 -2.06
C ASP A 2 24.17 0.01 -1.21
N GLN A 3 23.15 -0.86 -1.31
CA GLN A 3 21.86 -0.52 -0.66
C GLN A 3 21.18 -1.60 0.17
N PHE A 4 21.68 -2.82 0.21
CA PHE A 4 21.20 -3.81 1.18
C PHE A 4 22.33 -4.73 1.60
N SER A 5 23.10 -4.36 2.62
CA SER A 5 24.00 -5.27 3.36
C SER A 5 23.22 -6.26 4.24
N VAL A 6 22.10 -6.77 3.71
CA VAL A 6 21.22 -7.70 4.39
C VAL A 6 21.72 -9.09 4.04
N VAL A 7 22.09 -9.87 5.05
CA VAL A 7 22.32 -11.30 4.86
C VAL A 7 20.99 -11.92 4.41
N VAL A 8 20.93 -12.25 3.14
CA VAL A 8 19.79 -12.87 2.49
C VAL A 8 19.82 -14.36 2.84
N ASP A 9 19.14 -14.70 3.92
CA ASP A 9 18.96 -16.08 4.35
C ASP A 9 17.95 -16.80 3.43
N ALA A 10 18.08 -18.12 3.25
CA ALA A 10 17.19 -18.90 2.39
C ALA A 10 15.71 -18.73 2.80
N ASN A 11 15.45 -18.62 4.11
CA ASN A 11 14.10 -18.37 4.64
C ASN A 11 13.54 -17.00 4.24
N LYS A 12 14.39 -15.97 4.09
CA LYS A 12 13.94 -14.65 3.64
C LYS A 12 13.61 -14.66 2.16
N GLN A 13 14.38 -15.37 1.35
CA GLN A 13 14.11 -15.52 -0.09
C GLN A 13 12.76 -16.18 -0.34
N GLN A 14 12.48 -17.27 0.39
CA GLN A 14 11.21 -17.96 0.29
C GLN A 14 10.04 -17.04 0.66
N LYS A 15 10.14 -16.29 1.77
CA LYS A 15 9.09 -15.33 2.18
C LYS A 15 8.88 -14.20 1.19
N VAL A 16 9.94 -13.73 0.54
CA VAL A 16 9.86 -12.71 -0.51
C VAL A 16 9.11 -13.25 -1.72
N PHE A 17 9.38 -14.50 -2.11
CA PHE A 17 8.66 -15.16 -3.19
C PHE A 17 7.18 -15.41 -2.84
N GLU A 18 6.90 -15.89 -1.64
CA GLU A 18 5.53 -16.06 -1.13
C GLU A 18 4.76 -14.73 -1.16
N LEU A 19 5.39 -13.64 -0.71
CA LEU A 19 4.78 -12.31 -0.77
C LEU A 19 4.49 -11.88 -2.22
N TYR A 20 5.42 -12.14 -3.15
CA TYR A 20 5.23 -11.84 -4.56
C TYR A 20 4.05 -12.60 -5.17
N GLU A 21 3.92 -13.89 -4.88
CA GLU A 21 2.78 -14.69 -5.36
C GLU A 21 1.45 -14.19 -4.78
N GLN A 22 1.41 -13.87 -3.49
CA GLN A 22 0.19 -13.35 -2.85
C GLN A 22 -0.23 -11.99 -3.42
N LEU A 23 0.72 -11.09 -3.68
CA LEU A 23 0.45 -9.78 -4.28
C LEU A 23 -0.09 -9.87 -5.72
N ARG A 24 0.20 -10.96 -6.45
CA ARG A 24 -0.38 -11.20 -7.78
C ARG A 24 -1.80 -11.77 -7.74
N GLN A 25 -2.14 -12.49 -6.67
CA GLN A 25 -3.45 -13.14 -6.52
C GLN A 25 -4.48 -12.26 -5.82
N ARG A 26 -4.04 -11.36 -4.92
CA ARG A 26 -4.91 -10.55 -4.07
C ARG A 26 -4.50 -9.08 -4.08
N MET A 27 -5.48 -8.18 -4.01
CA MET A 27 -5.22 -6.74 -3.93
C MET A 27 -4.57 -6.32 -2.61
N GLY A 28 -4.78 -7.09 -1.54
CA GLY A 28 -4.26 -6.81 -0.20
C GLY A 28 -3.60 -8.05 0.41
N VAL A 29 -2.42 -7.84 1.00
CA VAL A 29 -1.65 -8.87 1.72
C VAL A 29 -1.24 -8.32 3.07
N VAL A 30 -1.37 -9.13 4.12
CA VAL A 30 -0.99 -8.76 5.48
C VAL A 30 0.25 -9.55 5.89
N ILE A 31 1.30 -8.85 6.30
CA ILE A 31 2.54 -9.47 6.80
C ILE A 31 2.53 -9.45 8.32
N VAL A 32 2.26 -10.60 8.94
CA VAL A 32 2.20 -10.74 10.40
C VAL A 32 3.48 -11.35 10.95
N GLY A 33 3.94 -10.84 12.10
CA GLY A 33 5.07 -11.42 12.82
C GLY A 33 5.58 -10.54 13.97
N PRO A 34 6.44 -11.07 14.85
CA PRO A 34 6.96 -10.33 16.01
C PRO A 34 7.78 -9.10 15.60
N ALA A 35 7.94 -8.14 16.51
CA ALA A 35 8.80 -6.98 16.29
C ALA A 35 10.24 -7.42 16.00
N GLY A 36 10.93 -6.74 15.07
CA GLY A 36 12.30 -7.10 14.68
C GLY A 36 12.44 -8.32 13.76
N SER A 37 11.36 -8.98 13.35
CA SER A 37 11.42 -10.15 12.44
C SER A 37 11.80 -9.85 10.99
N GLY A 38 12.09 -8.58 10.64
CA GLY A 38 12.49 -8.19 9.29
C GLY A 38 11.33 -8.05 8.29
N LYS A 39 10.09 -7.89 8.74
CA LYS A 39 8.92 -7.65 7.86
C LYS A 39 9.17 -6.51 6.88
N SER A 40 9.69 -5.39 7.37
CA SER A 40 10.01 -4.24 6.54
C SER A 40 11.12 -4.53 5.54
N THR A 41 12.03 -5.45 5.89
CA THR A 41 13.10 -5.89 5.00
C THR A 41 12.57 -6.76 3.86
N ILE A 42 11.57 -7.62 4.11
CA ILE A 42 10.99 -8.53 3.10
C ILE A 42 10.37 -7.72 1.95
N TRP A 43 9.45 -6.80 2.22
CA TRP A 43 8.81 -6.03 1.15
C TRP A 43 9.76 -5.05 0.47
N LYS A 44 10.74 -4.47 1.21
CA LYS A 44 11.78 -3.61 0.62
C LYS A 44 12.70 -4.39 -0.33
N LEU A 45 13.03 -5.64 0.01
CA LEU A 45 13.82 -6.51 -0.85
C LEU A 45 13.02 -6.87 -2.10
N LEU A 46 11.73 -7.18 -1.96
CA LEU A 46 10.87 -7.43 -3.11
C LEU A 46 10.77 -6.20 -4.02
N GLN A 47 10.57 -5.01 -3.45
CA GLN A 47 10.58 -3.75 -4.19
C GLN A 47 11.88 -3.57 -4.99
N ALA A 48 13.04 -3.77 -4.35
CA ALA A 48 14.34 -3.62 -5.02
C ALA A 48 14.49 -4.60 -6.18
N VAL A 49 14.00 -5.83 -6.03
CA VAL A 49 14.01 -6.84 -7.11
C VAL A 49 13.13 -6.40 -8.28
N LEU A 50 11.91 -5.90 -8.00
CA LEU A 50 10.97 -5.45 -9.06
C LEU A 50 11.51 -4.24 -9.83
N LEU A 51 12.13 -3.29 -9.13
CA LEU A 51 12.79 -2.15 -9.76
C LEU A 51 13.99 -2.61 -10.62
N ALA A 52 14.74 -3.60 -10.17
CA ALA A 52 15.86 -4.17 -10.92
C ALA A 52 15.41 -4.95 -12.17
N THR A 53 14.22 -5.55 -12.16
CA THR A 53 13.61 -6.19 -13.35
C THR A 53 13.02 -5.18 -14.34
N GLY A 54 13.05 -3.88 -14.02
CA GLY A 54 12.58 -2.81 -14.90
C GLY A 54 11.11 -2.46 -14.73
N GLU A 55 10.45 -2.94 -13.67
CA GLU A 55 9.09 -2.50 -13.35
C GLU A 55 9.10 -1.11 -12.73
N LYS A 56 8.15 -0.26 -13.12
CA LYS A 56 7.92 1.03 -12.48
C LYS A 56 7.05 0.82 -11.25
N LEU A 57 7.60 1.11 -10.08
CA LEU A 57 6.91 0.88 -8.82
C LEU A 57 7.01 2.10 -7.90
N THR A 58 5.85 2.62 -7.51
CA THR A 58 5.70 3.72 -6.55
C THR A 58 5.27 3.17 -5.21
N VAL A 59 5.99 3.50 -4.14
CA VAL A 59 5.62 3.08 -2.78
C VAL A 59 5.14 4.27 -1.98
N ILE A 60 3.96 4.12 -1.38
CA ILE A 60 3.37 5.06 -0.45
C ILE A 60 3.37 4.37 0.91
N HIS A 61 4.16 4.89 1.84
CA HIS A 61 4.28 4.36 3.20
C HIS A 61 3.65 5.33 4.19
N PHE A 62 2.74 4.84 5.03
CA PHE A 62 2.13 5.65 6.06
C PHE A 62 1.69 4.83 7.27
N ASN A 63 1.55 5.51 8.42
CA ASN A 63 0.96 4.91 9.61
C ASN A 63 -0.54 5.25 9.68
N PRO A 64 -1.44 4.25 9.60
CA PRO A 64 -2.88 4.49 9.64
C PRO A 64 -3.34 5.13 10.95
N LYS A 65 -2.68 4.86 12.10
CA LYS A 65 -3.03 5.47 13.39
C LYS A 65 -2.65 6.95 13.47
N SER A 66 -1.69 7.39 12.68
CA SER A 66 -1.22 8.78 12.71
C SER A 66 -2.01 9.69 11.78
N MET A 67 -2.97 9.15 11.01
CA MET A 67 -3.79 9.91 10.08
C MET A 67 -5.27 9.77 10.39
N SER A 68 -5.98 10.88 10.27
CA SER A 68 -7.44 10.87 10.32
C SER A 68 -8.01 10.26 9.04
N ARG A 69 -9.22 9.67 9.14
CA ARG A 69 -9.97 9.11 8.00
C ARG A 69 -10.07 10.10 6.83
N THR A 70 -10.27 11.37 7.14
CA THR A 70 -10.31 12.52 6.23
C THR A 70 -9.04 12.67 5.38
N LYS A 71 -7.86 12.40 5.95
CA LYS A 71 -6.58 12.44 5.22
C LYS A 71 -6.30 11.14 4.47
N LEU A 72 -6.88 10.03 4.91
CA LEU A 72 -6.68 8.72 4.29
C LEU A 72 -7.52 8.58 3.00
N LEU A 73 -8.81 8.90 3.08
CA LEU A 73 -9.79 8.79 1.98
C LEU A 73 -10.06 10.10 1.25
N GLY A 74 -9.59 11.23 1.79
CA GLY A 74 -9.98 12.55 1.30
C GLY A 74 -11.29 13.01 1.92
N HIS A 75 -11.59 14.29 1.71
CA HIS A 75 -12.82 14.90 2.16
C HIS A 75 -13.22 16.07 1.27
N MET A 76 -14.50 16.38 1.30
CA MET A 76 -15.04 17.60 0.72
C MET A 76 -15.14 18.64 1.82
N ASP A 77 -14.50 19.78 1.60
CA ASP A 77 -14.65 20.93 2.48
C ASP A 77 -16.06 21.51 2.27
N LEU A 78 -16.84 21.64 3.36
CA LEU A 78 -18.25 22.05 3.27
C LEU A 78 -18.40 23.54 2.95
N ASP A 79 -17.40 24.35 3.29
CA ASP A 79 -17.40 25.79 3.10
C ASP A 79 -16.93 26.16 1.70
N THR A 80 -15.81 25.58 1.23
CA THR A 80 -15.28 25.87 -0.12
C THR A 80 -15.87 24.98 -1.21
N ARG A 81 -16.51 23.86 -0.82
CA ARG A 81 -16.94 22.79 -1.74
C ARG A 81 -15.80 22.20 -2.56
N GLU A 82 -14.57 22.36 -2.11
CA GLU A 82 -13.40 21.80 -2.77
C GLU A 82 -13.13 20.39 -2.26
N TRP A 83 -12.83 19.50 -3.19
CA TRP A 83 -12.40 18.15 -2.88
C TRP A 83 -10.91 18.16 -2.51
N THR A 84 -10.58 17.68 -1.32
CA THR A 84 -9.20 17.44 -0.91
C THR A 84 -8.91 15.95 -0.98
N ASP A 85 -8.01 15.54 -1.88
CA ASP A 85 -7.59 14.16 -2.02
C ASP A 85 -6.84 13.66 -0.77
N GLY A 86 -7.16 12.43 -0.38
CA GLY A 86 -6.43 11.69 0.64
C GLY A 86 -5.30 10.87 0.04
N VAL A 87 -4.57 10.15 0.91
CA VAL A 87 -3.44 9.30 0.51
C VAL A 87 -3.90 8.19 -0.46
N ILE A 88 -5.04 7.55 -0.19
CA ILE A 88 -5.55 6.45 -1.02
C ILE A 88 -6.14 6.99 -2.33
N THR A 89 -6.89 8.10 -2.30
CA THR A 89 -7.48 8.66 -3.53
C THR A 89 -6.41 9.25 -4.45
N SER A 90 -5.39 9.88 -3.88
CA SER A 90 -4.22 10.34 -4.65
C SER A 90 -3.46 9.18 -5.29
N ALA A 91 -3.30 8.06 -4.57
CA ALA A 91 -2.70 6.84 -5.11
C ALA A 91 -3.54 6.26 -6.25
N ALA A 92 -4.87 6.19 -6.07
CA ALA A 92 -5.79 5.71 -7.10
C ALA A 92 -5.73 6.58 -8.36
N ARG A 93 -5.77 7.92 -8.22
CA ARG A 93 -5.63 8.86 -9.35
C ARG A 93 -4.29 8.68 -10.08
N GLN A 94 -3.20 8.42 -9.35
CA GLN A 94 -1.89 8.14 -9.96
C GLN A 94 -1.90 6.87 -10.80
N VAL A 95 -2.50 5.78 -10.31
CA VAL A 95 -2.63 4.52 -11.07
C VAL A 95 -3.53 4.70 -12.29
N THR A 96 -4.62 5.48 -12.19
CA THR A 96 -5.48 5.79 -13.34
C THR A 96 -4.75 6.62 -14.40
N ASN A 97 -3.90 7.57 -13.99
CA ASN A 97 -3.13 8.40 -14.91
C ASN A 97 -1.95 7.68 -15.56
N ASP A 98 -1.27 6.78 -14.83
CA ASP A 98 -0.17 5.96 -15.34
C ASP A 98 -0.43 4.48 -15.06
N PRO A 99 -1.17 3.78 -15.95
CA PRO A 99 -1.49 2.36 -15.76
C PRO A 99 -0.26 1.45 -15.91
N SER A 100 0.89 1.99 -16.34
CA SER A 100 2.15 1.25 -16.46
C SER A 100 2.92 1.16 -15.14
N THR A 101 2.55 1.99 -14.16
CA THR A 101 3.23 2.08 -12.87
C THR A 101 2.43 1.36 -11.79
N HIS A 102 3.05 0.37 -11.15
CA HIS A 102 2.45 -0.31 -10.00
C HIS A 102 2.59 0.57 -8.76
N THR A 103 1.50 0.85 -8.07
CA THR A 103 1.53 1.61 -6.81
C THR A 103 1.25 0.69 -5.63
N TRP A 104 2.17 0.66 -4.67
CA TRP A 104 2.04 -0.10 -3.43
C TRP A 104 1.74 0.83 -2.28
N ILE A 105 0.69 0.51 -1.53
CA ILE A 105 0.28 1.24 -0.34
C ILE A 105 0.65 0.39 0.88
N ILE A 106 1.54 0.90 1.71
CA ILE A 106 2.08 0.19 2.87
C ILE A 106 1.57 0.88 4.13
N CYS A 107 0.65 0.20 4.81
CA CYS A 107 0.14 0.59 6.12
C CYS A 107 1.03 0.00 7.21
N ASP A 108 1.81 0.84 7.88
CA ASP A 108 2.74 0.44 8.95
C ASP A 108 2.19 0.88 10.31
N GLY A 109 1.53 -0.05 10.99
CA GLY A 109 0.89 0.18 12.28
C GLY A 109 0.08 -1.03 12.72
N ASP A 110 -0.46 -0.98 13.94
CA ASP A 110 -1.37 -2.02 14.39
C ASP A 110 -2.66 -2.01 13.58
N VAL A 111 -3.22 -3.20 13.41
CA VAL A 111 -4.50 -3.40 12.75
C VAL A 111 -5.61 -3.01 13.71
N ASP A 112 -6.36 -1.97 13.35
CA ASP A 112 -7.52 -1.49 14.09
C ASP A 112 -8.79 -1.58 13.23
N PRO A 113 -9.94 -1.92 13.84
CA PRO A 113 -11.19 -2.08 13.10
C PRO A 113 -11.59 -0.82 12.31
N GLU A 114 -11.36 0.37 12.86
CA GLU A 114 -11.81 1.64 12.28
C GLU A 114 -11.23 1.91 10.88
N TRP A 115 -9.94 1.67 10.69
CA TRP A 115 -9.30 1.87 9.38
C TRP A 115 -9.46 0.66 8.47
N ILE A 116 -9.62 -0.55 9.02
CA ILE A 116 -9.95 -1.74 8.24
C ILE A 116 -11.34 -1.62 7.61
N GLU A 117 -12.33 -1.10 8.35
CA GLU A 117 -13.65 -0.82 7.79
C GLU A 117 -13.60 0.20 6.65
N ALA A 118 -12.81 1.27 6.83
CA ALA A 118 -12.59 2.27 5.79
C ALA A 118 -11.94 1.68 4.53
N LEU A 119 -11.05 0.69 4.68
CA LEU A 119 -10.42 -0.01 3.56
C LEU A 119 -11.31 -1.08 2.95
N ASN A 120 -12.17 -1.75 3.72
CA ASN A 120 -13.07 -2.77 3.19
C ASN A 120 -14.01 -2.21 2.13
N SER A 121 -14.49 -0.96 2.28
CA SER A 121 -15.27 -0.29 1.23
C SER A 121 -14.48 -0.06 -0.06
N VAL A 122 -13.15 0.07 0.03
CA VAL A 122 -12.22 0.24 -1.11
C VAL A 122 -11.79 -1.11 -1.70
N LEU A 123 -11.68 -2.14 -0.86
CA LEU A 123 -11.19 -3.47 -1.20
C LEU A 123 -12.30 -4.45 -1.63
N ASP A 124 -13.58 -4.04 -1.56
CA ASP A 124 -14.71 -4.86 -1.97
C ASP A 124 -14.61 -5.26 -3.45
N ASP A 125 -15.11 -6.45 -3.80
CA ASP A 125 -14.89 -7.20 -5.05
C ASP A 125 -15.21 -6.43 -6.36
N ASN A 126 -15.81 -5.26 -6.27
CA ASN A 126 -16.16 -4.43 -7.42
C ASN A 126 -14.99 -3.68 -8.07
N ARG A 127 -13.78 -3.70 -7.48
CA ARG A 127 -12.60 -2.92 -7.99
C ARG A 127 -12.94 -1.44 -8.25
N LEU A 128 -13.97 -0.93 -7.57
CA LEU A 128 -14.53 0.40 -7.76
C LEU A 128 -14.29 1.15 -6.47
N LEU A 129 -13.38 2.12 -6.54
CA LEU A 129 -13.17 3.07 -5.47
C LEU A 129 -14.22 4.17 -5.62
N THR A 130 -15.38 4.01 -5.01
CA THR A 130 -16.42 5.04 -5.03
C THR A 130 -16.04 6.13 -4.03
N MET A 131 -15.63 7.29 -4.52
CA MET A 131 -15.35 8.42 -3.65
C MET A 131 -16.66 8.93 -3.02
N PRO A 132 -16.65 9.47 -1.79
CA PRO A 132 -17.81 10.14 -1.20
C PRO A 132 -18.39 11.28 -2.05
N SER A 133 -17.62 11.79 -3.02
CA SER A 133 -18.03 12.72 -4.06
C SER A 133 -18.87 12.09 -5.18
N GLY A 134 -18.98 10.76 -5.24
CA GLY A 134 -19.73 10.02 -6.27
C GLY A 134 -18.97 9.73 -7.57
N GLU A 135 -17.65 9.97 -7.61
CA GLU A 135 -16.73 9.59 -8.69
C GLU A 135 -16.11 8.21 -8.47
#